data_AF-A0A2D6X6G3-F1
#
_entry.id   AF-A0A2D6X6G3-F1
#
_cell.length_a   1.000
_cell.length_b   1.000
_cell.length_c   1.000
_cell.angle_alpha   90.00
_cell.angle_beta   90.00
_cell.angle_gamma   90.00
#
_symmetry.space_group_name_H-M   'P 1'
#
loop_
_entity.id
_entity.type
_entity.pdbx_description
1 polymer ?
#
loop_
_entity_poly.entity_id
_entity_poly.type
_entity_poly.pdbx_seq_one_letter_code
_entity_poly.pdbx_strand_id
1 'polypeptide(L)'
;MPNYGTNKKQICFESTDKLHADLKIRLHYDEIKIKEFFNKMVKAYINKDENITAFIEKLKEQKSISKTKRQKVKLMNKKEKETINKFALNKNEIENIFDILEKEADL
;
A
#
# COMPACT_ATOMS: atom_id res chain seq x y z
N MET A 1 -0.01 5.71 26.45
CA MET A 1 0.42 5.80 25.04
C MET A 1 -0.21 4.64 24.30
N PRO A 2 -1.07 4.83 23.29
CA PRO A 2 -1.51 3.72 22.44
C PRO A 2 -0.28 3.22 21.66
N ASN A 3 0.04 1.93 21.76
CA ASN A 3 1.18 1.35 21.04
C ASN A 3 0.89 1.30 19.53
N TYR A 4 1.37 2.30 18.80
CA TYR A 4 1.39 2.31 17.34
C TYR A 4 2.26 1.16 16.80
N GLY A 5 1.83 0.51 15.71
CA GLY A 5 2.57 -0.58 15.06
C GLY A 5 2.52 -1.96 15.74
N THR A 6 1.99 -2.09 16.96
CA THR A 6 1.88 -3.40 17.65
C THR A 6 0.50 -4.02 17.57
N ASN A 7 -0.53 -3.23 17.27
CA ASN A 7 -1.90 -3.71 17.22
C ASN A 7 -2.18 -4.48 15.92
N LYS A 8 -2.73 -5.68 16.04
CA LYS A 8 -3.15 -6.48 14.88
C LYS A 8 -4.39 -5.82 14.25
N LYS A 9 -4.30 -5.46 12.97
CA LYS A 9 -5.43 -4.99 12.16
C LYS A 9 -5.78 -6.06 11.12
N GLN A 10 -7.05 -6.19 10.78
CA GLN A 10 -7.55 -7.11 9.75
C GLN A 10 -7.99 -6.31 8.52
N ILE A 11 -7.59 -6.77 7.33
CA ILE A 11 -8.02 -6.21 6.05
C ILE A 11 -8.85 -7.27 5.34
N CYS A 12 -10.11 -6.96 5.04
CA CYS A 12 -11.05 -7.83 4.33
C CYS A 12 -11.51 -7.16 3.04
N PHE A 13 -11.76 -7.96 2.01
CA PHE A 13 -12.35 -7.51 0.75
C PHE A 13 -13.17 -8.66 0.16
N GLU A 14 -14.21 -8.31 -0.57
CA GLU A 14 -15.09 -9.27 -1.25
C GLU A 14 -14.57 -9.58 -2.65
N SER A 15 -14.87 -10.80 -3.13
CA SER A 15 -14.54 -11.24 -4.49
C SER A 15 -15.47 -12.37 -4.93
N THR A 16 -15.40 -12.73 -6.21
CA THR A 16 -16.16 -13.88 -6.73
C THR A 16 -15.58 -15.19 -6.21
N ASP A 17 -16.46 -16.18 -6.07
CA ASP A 17 -16.10 -17.57 -5.73
C ASP A 17 -15.05 -18.15 -6.68
N LYS A 18 -15.20 -17.89 -7.99
CA LYS A 18 -14.23 -18.29 -9.02
C LYS A 18 -12.85 -17.71 -8.78
N LEU A 19 -12.73 -16.39 -8.55
CA LEU A 19 -11.41 -15.78 -8.34
C LEU A 19 -10.73 -16.32 -7.09
N HIS A 20 -11.52 -16.55 -6.03
CA HIS A 20 -11.01 -17.15 -4.80
C HIS A 20 -10.50 -18.60 -5.02
N ALA A 21 -11.23 -19.41 -5.80
CA ALA A 21 -10.80 -20.77 -6.15
C ALA A 21 -9.53 -20.76 -7.01
N ASP A 22 -9.50 -19.95 -8.07
CA ASP A 22 -8.35 -19.81 -8.97
C ASP A 22 -7.10 -19.36 -8.22
N LEU A 23 -7.23 -18.38 -7.31
CA LEU A 23 -6.14 -17.91 -6.46
C LEU A 23 -5.62 -19.03 -5.55
N LYS A 24 -6.52 -19.78 -4.88
CA LYS A 24 -6.11 -20.89 -4.00
C LYS A 24 -5.35 -21.96 -4.75
N ILE A 25 -5.81 -22.36 -5.94
CA ILE A 25 -5.15 -23.35 -6.79
C ILE A 25 -3.75 -22.83 -7.16
N ARG A 26 -3.64 -21.59 -7.63
CA ARG A 26 -2.35 -21.03 -8.05
C ARG A 26 -1.35 -20.97 -6.90
N LEU A 27 -1.78 -20.47 -5.74
CA LEU A 27 -0.93 -20.39 -4.56
C LEU A 27 -0.53 -21.77 -4.03
N HIS A 28 -1.38 -22.79 -4.20
CA HIS A 28 -1.03 -24.16 -3.84
C HIS A 28 0.12 -24.71 -4.67
N TYR A 29 0.14 -24.47 -5.99
CA TYR A 29 1.26 -24.85 -6.86
C TYR A 29 2.58 -24.17 -6.47
N ASP A 30 2.50 -22.92 -6.00
CA ASP A 30 3.66 -22.15 -5.58
C ASP A 30 4.04 -22.42 -4.09
N GLU A 31 3.32 -23.31 -3.39
CA GLU A 31 3.43 -23.61 -1.95
C GLU A 31 3.30 -22.39 -1.01
N ILE A 32 2.54 -21.37 -1.43
CA ILE A 32 2.35 -20.12 -0.69
C ILE A 32 0.99 -20.12 0.02
N LYS A 33 0.97 -19.71 1.29
CA LYS A 33 -0.31 -19.50 2.02
C LYS A 33 -0.97 -18.19 1.60
N ILE A 34 -2.30 -18.16 1.49
CA ILE A 34 -3.06 -16.97 1.08
C ILE A 34 -2.74 -15.71 1.92
N LYS A 35 -2.65 -15.86 3.25
CA LYS A 35 -2.28 -14.76 4.17
C LYS A 35 -0.85 -14.26 3.91
N GLU A 36 0.06 -15.18 3.62
CA GLU A 36 1.44 -14.84 3.33
C GLU A 36 1.55 -14.09 2.00
N PHE A 37 0.84 -14.54 0.97
CA PHE A 37 0.77 -13.89 -0.33
C PHE A 37 0.35 -12.41 -0.19
N PHE A 38 -0.80 -12.14 0.44
CA PHE A 38 -1.28 -10.77 0.60
C PHE A 38 -0.34 -9.90 1.44
N ASN A 39 0.21 -10.44 2.53
CA ASN A 39 1.18 -9.71 3.35
C ASN A 39 2.46 -9.37 2.57
N LYS A 40 2.99 -10.31 1.76
CA LYS A 40 4.17 -10.10 0.92
C LYS A 40 3.89 -9.07 -0.16
N MET A 41 2.74 -9.15 -0.84
CA MET A 41 2.33 -8.20 -1.86
C MET A 41 2.19 -6.77 -1.31
N VAL A 42 1.55 -6.60 -0.15
CA VAL A 42 1.41 -5.29 0.51
C VAL A 42 2.79 -4.73 0.89
N LYS A 43 3.66 -5.55 1.48
CA LYS A 43 5.03 -5.13 1.81
C LYS A 43 5.84 -4.75 0.57
N ALA A 44 5.77 -5.55 -0.48
CA ALA A 44 6.46 -5.29 -1.74
C ALA A 44 5.99 -3.98 -2.38
N TYR A 45 4.68 -3.70 -2.33
CA TYR A 45 4.12 -2.42 -2.79
C TYR A 45 4.63 -1.23 -1.98
N ILE A 46 4.59 -1.30 -0.65
CA ILE A 46 5.08 -0.23 0.24
C ILE A 46 6.57 0.02 0.02
N ASN A 47 7.35 -1.05 -0.17
CA ASN A 47 8.79 -1.00 -0.40
C ASN A 47 9.17 -0.63 -1.83
N LYS A 48 8.20 -0.35 -2.71
CA LYS A 48 8.41 0.04 -4.11
C LYS A 48 9.21 -1.00 -4.89
N ASP A 49 8.90 -2.28 -4.68
CA ASP A 49 9.41 -3.36 -5.55
C ASP A 49 9.14 -3.02 -7.02
N GLU A 50 10.14 -3.24 -7.87
CA GLU A 50 10.10 -2.79 -9.26
C GLU A 50 8.97 -3.46 -10.06
N ASN A 51 8.81 -4.77 -9.89
CA ASN A 51 7.81 -5.54 -10.62
C ASN A 51 6.39 -5.16 -10.19
N ILE A 52 6.20 -4.99 -8.87
CA ILE A 52 4.91 -4.55 -8.33
C ILE A 52 4.61 -3.12 -8.78
N THR A 53 5.58 -2.21 -8.72
CA THR A 53 5.39 -0.82 -9.15
C THR A 53 5.04 -0.73 -10.63
N ALA A 54 5.71 -1.51 -11.49
CA ALA A 54 5.42 -1.59 -12.91
C ALA A 54 4.00 -2.12 -13.17
N PHE A 55 3.55 -3.14 -12.43
CA PHE A 55 2.18 -3.63 -12.51
C PHE A 55 1.16 -2.56 -12.09
N ILE A 56 1.43 -1.82 -11.01
CA ILE A 56 0.55 -0.74 -10.53
C ILE A 56 0.44 0.40 -11.56
N GLU A 57 1.54 0.77 -12.24
CA GLU A 57 1.48 1.78 -13.31
C GLU A 57 0.60 1.33 -14.48
N LYS A 58 0.67 0.05 -14.88
CA LYS A 58 -0.25 -0.52 -15.88
C LYS A 58 -1.72 -0.46 -15.43
N LEU A 59 -2.00 -0.71 -14.15
CA LEU A 59 -3.36 -0.57 -13.61
C LEU A 59 -3.85 0.89 -13.63
N LYS A 60 -2.97 1.87 -13.33
CA LYS A 60 -3.28 3.30 -13.43
C LYS A 60 -3.55 3.72 -14.87
N GLU A 61 -2.90 3.05 -15.83
CA GLU A 61 -3.12 3.22 -17.25
C GLU A 61 -4.50 2.77 -17.70
N GLN A 62 -4.90 1.58 -17.28
CA GLN A 62 -6.21 1.00 -17.60
C GLN A 62 -7.37 1.75 -16.94
N LYS A 63 -7.17 2.33 -15.75
CA LYS A 63 -8.20 3.09 -15.03
C LYS A 63 -8.44 4.51 -15.55
N SER A 64 -7.85 4.92 -16.69
CA SER A 64 -7.99 6.27 -17.25
C SER A 64 -7.78 7.38 -16.22
N ILE A 65 -6.85 7.19 -15.27
CA ILE A 65 -6.44 8.25 -14.36
C ILE A 65 -5.89 9.37 -15.24
N SER A 66 -6.60 10.50 -15.31
CA SER A 66 -6.28 11.60 -16.23
C SER A 66 -4.82 11.99 -16.08
N LYS A 67 -4.18 12.40 -17.18
CA LYS A 67 -2.76 12.84 -17.20
C LYS A 67 -2.46 13.81 -16.05
N THR A 68 -3.42 14.68 -15.71
CA THR A 68 -3.38 15.62 -14.59
C THR A 68 -3.26 14.94 -13.22
N LYS A 69 -4.03 13.86 -12.98
CA LYS A 69 -3.99 13.12 -11.72
C LYS A 69 -2.70 12.29 -11.60
N ARG A 70 -2.14 11.78 -12.71
CA ARG A 70 -0.81 11.15 -12.72
C ARG A 70 0.31 12.14 -12.42
N GLN A 71 0.27 13.34 -13.02
CA GLN A 71 1.23 14.41 -12.72
C GLN A 71 1.14 14.85 -11.26
N LYS A 72 -0.07 14.97 -10.71
CA LYS A 72 -0.28 15.30 -9.30
C LYS A 72 0.30 14.25 -8.36
N VAL A 73 0.12 12.95 -8.65
CA VAL A 73 0.73 11.86 -7.88
C VAL A 73 2.27 11.86 -8.00
N LYS A 74 2.83 12.09 -9.20
CA LYS A 74 4.28 12.21 -9.37
C LYS A 74 4.85 13.40 -8.58
N LEU A 75 4.17 14.55 -8.60
CA LEU A 75 4.50 15.72 -7.80
C LEU A 75 4.37 15.46 -6.30
N MET A 76 3.35 14.72 -5.87
CA MET A 76 3.17 14.31 -4.47
C MET A 76 4.28 13.39 -4.02
N ASN A 77 4.66 12.37 -4.80
CA ASN A 77 5.77 11.47 -4.47
C ASN A 77 7.12 12.19 -4.44
N LYS A 78 7.32 13.19 -5.31
CA LYS A 78 8.52 14.04 -5.31
C LYS A 78 8.55 14.93 -4.07
N LYS A 79 7.42 15.59 -3.75
CA LYS A 79 7.26 16.37 -2.52
C LYS A 79 7.40 15.51 -1.27
N GLU A 80 6.92 14.27 -1.26
CA GLU A 80 7.07 13.33 -0.15
C GLU A 80 8.54 13.01 0.10
N LYS A 81 9.30 12.67 -0.95
CA LYS A 81 10.77 12.51 -0.85
C LYS A 81 11.47 13.78 -0.38
N GLU A 82 11.09 14.93 -0.92
CA GLU A 82 11.65 16.22 -0.53
C GLU A 82 11.29 16.59 0.91
N THR A 83 10.08 16.31 1.39
CA THR A 83 9.62 16.53 2.76
C THR A 83 10.34 15.59 3.73
N ILE A 84 10.46 14.30 3.43
CA ILE A 84 11.23 13.34 4.24
C ILE A 84 12.67 13.81 4.39
N ASN A 85 13.28 14.29 3.30
CA ASN A 85 14.65 14.81 3.31
C ASN A 85 14.76 16.19 4.02
N LYS A 86 13.80 17.09 3.80
CA LYS A 86 13.82 18.48 4.30
C LYS A 86 13.49 18.57 5.78
N PHE A 87 12.68 17.66 6.30
CA PHE A 87 12.33 17.64 7.71
C PHE A 87 13.21 16.68 8.52
N ALA A 88 14.06 15.85 7.90
CA ALA A 88 14.89 14.84 8.57
C ALA A 88 14.11 14.14 9.71
N LEU A 89 12.83 13.85 9.46
CA LEU A 89 11.88 13.46 10.51
C LEU A 89 12.45 12.20 11.15
N ASN A 90 12.92 12.35 12.38
CA ASN A 90 13.27 11.18 13.17
C ASN A 90 11.97 10.40 13.41
N LYS A 91 12.07 9.09 13.67
CA LYS A 91 10.90 8.18 13.72
C LYS A 91 9.72 8.73 14.54
N ASN A 92 10.00 9.46 15.62
CA ASN A 92 9.01 10.03 16.52
C ASN A 92 8.16 11.14 15.87
N GLU A 93 8.71 11.94 14.96
CA GLU A 93 7.95 13.01 14.30
C GLU A 93 7.05 12.46 13.20
N ILE A 94 7.43 11.34 12.58
CA ILE A 94 6.60 10.59 11.62
C ILE A 94 5.38 10.00 12.34
N GLU A 95 5.55 9.45 13.55
CA GLU A 95 4.48 8.86 14.36
C GLU A 95 3.36 9.87 14.66
N ASN A 96 3.71 11.10 15.06
CA ASN A 96 2.73 12.15 15.35
C ASN A 96 1.90 12.59 14.13
N ILE A 97 2.45 12.49 12.92
CA ILE A 97 1.73 12.85 11.67
C ILE A 97 0.68 11.78 11.32
N PHE A 98 1.01 10.50 11.54
CA PHE A 98 0.06 9.41 11.27
C PHE A 98 -1.10 9.36 12.27
N ASP A 99 -0.85 9.72 13.54
CA ASP A 99 -1.91 9.84 14.56
C ASP A 99 -2.95 10.93 14.21
N ILE A 100 -2.55 11.99 13.52
CA ILE A 100 -3.46 13.05 13.06
C ILE A 100 -4.29 12.57 11.87
N LEU A 101 -3.66 11.87 10.92
CA LEU A 101 -4.35 11.33 9.74
C LEU A 101 -5.37 10.23 10.09
N GLU A 102 -5.09 9.40 11.11
CA GLU A 102 -6.03 8.36 11.58
C GLU A 102 -7.25 9.01 12.25
N LYS A 103 -7.08 10.10 13.01
CA LYS A 103 -8.20 10.88 13.59
C LYS A 103 -9.10 11.55 12.55
N GLU A 104 -8.56 11.95 11.41
CA GLU A 104 -9.35 12.51 10.31
C GLU A 104 -10.11 11.44 9.52
N ALA A 105 -9.67 10.18 9.54
CA ALA A 105 -10.32 9.08 8.83
C ALA A 105 -11.47 8.44 9.63
N ASP A 106 -11.54 8.68 10.94
CA ASP A 106 -12.59 8.22 11.86
C ASP A 106 -13.71 9.27 12.08
N LEU A 107 -13.74 10.35 11.30
CA LEU A 107 -14.80 11.38 11.23
C LEU A 107 -15.62 11.26 9.94
#